data_AF-A0A3S1ER88-F1
#
_entry.id   AF-A0A3S1ER88-F1
#
_cell.length_a   1.000
_cell.length_b   1.000
_cell.length_c   1.000
_cell.angle_alpha   90.00
_cell.angle_beta   90.00
_cell.angle_gamma   90.00
#
_symmetry.space_group_name_H-M   'P 1'
#
loop_
_entity.id
_entity.type
_entity.pdbx_description
1 polymer ?
#
loop_
_entity_poly.entity_id
_entity_poly.type
_entity_poly.pdbx_seq_one_letter_code
_entity_poly.pdbx_strand_id
1 'polypeptide(L)'
;PETIEIRGEVYMTYAEFEALKQRSAAAGGQDYVNPRNTAAGSLRQKDPSVTASRNLKFFAYAWGYTTADPAPTQYDSVQKFAEWGFKISPLMVRAKSAEELIAHYHRIEEQRSALGYDIDGVVYKVDQLELQRRWGFVTGEPRWAVAHKFPAEQAMTTVQKIDIQVGRTGTLAPVARLAPVTVGGVVVENVTLHNEDYIKGLDSTGQPIRDGIDVRIGDTVVIQRAGDVIPQIVSVVIDKRPADAVPYEFPHTCPICGSPATREINEKTGKEDSRRRCTGELICPAQRRRE
;
A
#
# COMPACT_ATOMS: atom_id res chain seq x y z
N PRO A 1 20.52 -25.90 14.74
CA PRO A 1 21.22 -24.83 15.49
C PRO A 1 20.81 -24.90 16.96
N GLU A 2 21.67 -24.45 17.87
CA GLU A 2 21.32 -24.30 19.29
C GLU A 2 20.32 -23.14 19.49
N THR A 3 20.51 -22.03 18.78
CA THR A 3 19.65 -20.85 18.84
C THR A 3 19.29 -20.38 17.44
N ILE A 4 18.02 -20.04 17.23
CA ILE A 4 17.52 -19.46 15.98
C ILE A 4 16.32 -18.54 16.23
N GLU A 5 16.30 -17.41 15.53
CA GLU A 5 15.16 -16.50 15.44
C GLU A 5 14.35 -16.84 14.18
N ILE A 6 13.14 -17.37 14.34
CA ILE A 6 12.26 -17.69 13.20
C ILE A 6 11.44 -16.46 12.82
N ARG A 7 11.41 -16.14 11.52
CA ARG A 7 10.64 -15.03 10.95
C ARG A 7 9.56 -15.55 10.02
N GLY A 8 8.42 -14.87 10.05
CA GLY A 8 7.25 -15.26 9.31
C GLY A 8 6.16 -14.20 9.34
N GLU A 9 5.03 -14.49 8.71
CA GLU A 9 3.86 -13.61 8.68
C GLU A 9 2.75 -14.21 9.55
N VAL A 10 2.21 -13.40 10.46
CA VAL A 10 0.95 -13.71 11.16
C VAL A 10 -0.19 -13.20 10.30
N TYR A 11 -1.16 -14.05 9.99
CA TYR A 11 -2.28 -13.71 9.13
C TYR A 11 -3.62 -14.21 9.69
N MET A 12 -4.71 -13.72 9.12
CA MET A 12 -6.07 -14.14 9.40
C MET A 12 -6.70 -14.68 8.11
N THR A 13 -7.41 -15.80 8.21
CA THR A 13 -8.14 -16.37 7.07
C THR A 13 -9.43 -15.59 6.81
N TYR A 14 -9.97 -15.67 5.59
CA TYR A 14 -11.25 -15.05 5.27
C TYR A 14 -12.40 -15.58 6.15
N ALA A 15 -12.39 -16.89 6.43
CA ALA A 15 -13.39 -17.51 7.29
C ALA A 15 -13.36 -16.95 8.72
N GLU A 16 -12.16 -16.80 9.31
CA GLU A 16 -12.03 -16.24 10.66
C GLU A 16 -12.36 -14.74 10.69
N PHE A 17 -11.97 -14.00 9.64
CA PHE A 17 -12.30 -12.59 9.50
C PHE A 17 -13.82 -12.38 9.43
N GLU A 18 -14.52 -13.15 8.62
CA GLU A 18 -15.98 -13.06 8.47
C GLU A 18 -16.70 -13.49 9.76
N ALA A 19 -16.28 -14.60 10.37
CA ALA A 19 -16.83 -15.04 11.65
C ALA A 19 -16.62 -13.99 12.75
N LEU A 20 -15.48 -13.29 12.74
CA LEU A 20 -15.20 -12.20 13.67
C LEU A 20 -16.12 -11.00 13.43
N LYS A 21 -16.31 -10.58 12.17
CA LYS A 21 -17.25 -9.50 11.83
C LYS A 21 -18.65 -9.80 12.32
N GLN A 22 -19.15 -11.02 12.09
CA GLN A 22 -20.48 -11.44 12.52
C GLN A 22 -20.64 -11.39 14.04
N ARG A 23 -19.66 -11.91 14.80
CA ARG A 23 -19.67 -11.82 16.27
C ARG A 23 -19.64 -10.37 16.76
N SER A 24 -18.86 -9.51 16.12
CA SER A 24 -18.76 -8.09 16.46
C SER A 24 -20.06 -7.36 16.21
N ALA A 25 -20.66 -7.54 15.02
CA ALA A 25 -21.92 -6.92 14.64
C ALA A 25 -23.05 -7.33 15.59
N ALA A 26 -23.13 -8.62 15.96
CA ALA A 26 -24.12 -9.12 16.92
C ALA A 26 -23.99 -8.50 18.32
N ALA A 27 -22.78 -8.06 18.70
CA ALA A 27 -22.50 -7.42 19.98
C ALA A 27 -22.52 -5.88 19.91
N GLY A 28 -22.87 -5.27 18.77
CA GLY A 28 -22.74 -3.82 18.56
C GLY A 28 -21.31 -3.31 18.64
N GLY A 29 -20.34 -4.18 18.34
CA GLY A 29 -18.91 -3.92 18.42
C GLY A 29 -18.35 -3.18 17.20
N GLN A 30 -17.02 -3.11 17.12
CA GLN A 30 -16.32 -2.42 16.04
C GLN A 30 -16.47 -3.12 14.68
N ASP A 31 -16.42 -2.33 13.61
CA ASP A 31 -16.30 -2.82 12.25
C ASP A 31 -14.84 -3.18 11.92
N TYR A 32 -14.66 -4.30 11.21
CA TYR A 32 -13.36 -4.73 10.72
C TYR A 32 -13.28 -4.57 9.20
N VAL A 33 -12.21 -3.94 8.73
CA VAL A 33 -12.10 -3.42 7.36
C VAL A 33 -11.44 -4.42 6.40
N ASN A 34 -10.34 -5.06 6.80
CA ASN A 34 -9.69 -6.11 6.00
C ASN A 34 -8.92 -7.10 6.89
N PRO A 35 -8.63 -8.33 6.41
CA PRO A 35 -7.90 -9.35 7.17
C PRO A 35 -6.51 -8.90 7.65
N ARG A 36 -5.74 -8.19 6.83
CA ARG A 36 -4.37 -7.73 7.17
C ARG A 36 -4.34 -6.81 8.38
N ASN A 37 -5.13 -5.74 8.36
CA ASN A 37 -5.23 -4.78 9.47
C ASN A 37 -5.82 -5.44 10.71
N THR A 38 -6.78 -6.34 10.51
CA THR A 38 -7.42 -7.07 11.60
C THR A 38 -6.47 -8.03 12.28
N ALA A 39 -5.61 -8.75 11.53
CA ALA A 39 -4.57 -9.60 12.09
C ALA A 39 -3.56 -8.78 12.93
N ALA A 40 -3.11 -7.64 12.42
CA ALA A 40 -2.18 -6.77 13.13
C ALA A 40 -2.79 -6.23 14.44
N GLY A 41 -4.03 -5.75 14.41
CA GLY A 41 -4.74 -5.29 15.61
C GLY A 41 -5.03 -6.43 16.58
N SER A 42 -5.35 -7.61 16.06
CA SER A 42 -5.60 -8.83 16.86
C SER A 42 -4.36 -9.32 17.58
N LEU A 43 -3.17 -9.17 17.00
CA LEU A 43 -1.91 -9.57 17.63
C LEU A 43 -1.46 -8.61 18.74
N ARG A 44 -1.82 -7.33 18.62
CA ARG A 44 -1.37 -6.23 19.50
C ARG A 44 -2.35 -5.92 20.63
N GLN A 45 -2.98 -6.95 21.19
CA GLN A 45 -3.91 -6.81 22.31
C GLN A 45 -3.16 -6.82 23.65
N LYS A 46 -3.65 -6.03 24.62
CA LYS A 46 -3.11 -6.05 25.99
C LYS A 46 -3.43 -7.36 26.70
N ASP A 47 -4.63 -7.88 26.49
CA ASP A 47 -5.06 -9.16 27.01
C ASP A 47 -4.84 -10.25 25.93
N PRO A 48 -3.96 -11.24 26.18
CA PRO A 48 -3.66 -12.30 25.22
C PRO A 48 -4.87 -13.23 24.95
N SER A 49 -5.86 -13.29 25.86
CA SER A 49 -7.08 -14.08 25.64
C SER A 49 -7.87 -13.57 24.43
N VAL A 50 -7.82 -12.26 24.17
CA VAL A 50 -8.42 -11.64 23.00
C VAL A 50 -7.72 -12.14 21.75
N THR A 51 -6.39 -12.11 21.70
CA THR A 51 -5.60 -12.65 20.57
C THR A 51 -5.92 -14.12 20.32
N ALA A 52 -6.00 -14.93 21.38
CA ALA A 52 -6.32 -16.36 21.28
C ALA A 52 -7.69 -16.59 20.61
N SER A 53 -8.69 -15.74 20.89
CA SER A 53 -10.02 -15.83 20.26
C SER A 53 -10.06 -15.47 18.77
N ARG A 54 -8.97 -14.94 18.20
CA ARG A 54 -8.91 -14.51 16.79
C ARG A 54 -8.37 -15.58 15.84
N ASN A 55 -7.95 -16.73 16.37
CA ASN A 55 -7.48 -17.88 15.60
C ASN A 55 -6.42 -17.54 14.53
N LEU A 56 -5.54 -16.58 14.85
CA LEU A 56 -4.48 -16.15 13.95
C LEU A 56 -3.61 -17.35 13.53
N LYS A 57 -3.14 -17.30 12.28
CA LYS A 57 -2.26 -18.30 11.68
C LYS A 57 -0.88 -17.69 11.45
N PHE A 58 0.11 -18.54 11.23
CA PHE A 58 1.49 -18.12 11.02
C PHE A 58 2.13 -18.96 9.92
N PHE A 59 2.88 -18.30 9.01
CA PHE A 59 3.77 -18.98 8.07
C PHE A 59 5.22 -18.58 8.32
N ALA A 60 6.09 -19.55 8.58
CA ALA A 60 7.54 -19.34 8.63
C ALA A 60 8.12 -19.30 7.21
N TYR A 61 8.97 -18.32 6.93
CA TYR A 61 9.61 -18.17 5.60
C TYR A 61 11.05 -17.64 5.63
N ALA A 62 11.56 -17.24 6.80
CA ALA A 62 12.90 -16.71 6.98
C ALA A 62 13.38 -16.88 8.43
N TRP A 63 14.60 -16.45 8.71
CA TRP A 63 15.17 -16.39 10.04
C TRP A 63 16.02 -15.14 10.19
N GLY A 64 16.26 -14.73 11.43
CA GLY A 64 17.17 -13.66 11.80
C GLY A 64 18.49 -14.25 12.30
N TYR A 65 18.80 -14.03 13.58
CA TYR A 65 19.97 -14.63 14.21
C TYR A 65 19.90 -16.16 14.21
N THR A 66 21.04 -16.82 13.95
CA THR A 66 21.18 -18.26 14.14
C THR A 66 22.62 -18.65 14.45
N THR A 67 22.82 -19.70 15.27
CA THR A 67 24.17 -20.22 15.57
C THR A 67 24.74 -21.09 14.45
N ALA A 68 23.88 -21.64 13.58
CA ALA A 68 24.26 -22.40 12.39
C ALA A 68 23.09 -22.40 11.40
N ASP A 69 23.37 -22.28 10.10
CA ASP A 69 22.29 -22.30 9.11
C ASP A 69 21.49 -23.61 9.20
N PRO A 70 20.15 -23.57 9.09
CA PRO A 70 19.33 -24.79 9.09
C PRO A 70 19.69 -25.75 7.95
N ALA A 71 20.07 -25.21 6.79
CA ALA A 71 20.54 -25.92 5.61
C ALA A 71 21.36 -24.97 4.70
N PRO A 72 22.05 -25.46 3.64
CA PRO A 72 22.84 -24.62 2.73
C PRO A 72 22.03 -23.68 1.82
N THR A 73 20.72 -23.92 1.69
CA THR A 73 19.83 -23.19 0.78
C THR A 73 18.61 -22.62 1.51
N GLN A 74 17.99 -21.61 0.91
CA GLN A 74 16.75 -20.99 1.38
C GLN A 74 15.61 -22.02 1.43
N TYR A 75 15.43 -22.78 0.35
CA TYR A 75 14.36 -23.78 0.27
C TYR A 75 14.51 -24.86 1.33
N ASP A 76 15.68 -25.50 1.43
CA ASP A 76 15.88 -26.57 2.41
C ASP A 76 15.80 -26.05 3.84
N SER A 77 16.22 -24.80 4.09
CA SER A 77 16.08 -24.17 5.40
C SER A 77 14.61 -23.97 5.79
N VAL A 78 13.76 -23.56 4.86
CA VAL A 78 12.31 -23.43 5.11
C VAL A 78 11.65 -24.80 5.24
N GLN A 79 12.07 -25.82 4.48
CA GLN A 79 11.60 -27.19 4.70
C GLN A 79 11.96 -27.69 6.11
N LYS A 80 13.16 -27.35 6.61
CA LYS A 80 13.56 -27.67 7.99
C LYS A 80 12.62 -27.05 9.03
N PHE A 81 12.06 -25.87 8.76
CA PHE A 81 11.06 -25.26 9.66
C PHE A 81 9.80 -26.11 9.77
N ALA A 82 9.37 -26.74 8.68
CA ALA A 82 8.24 -27.66 8.70
C ALA A 82 8.54 -28.92 9.54
N GLU A 83 9.76 -29.47 9.42
CA GLU A 83 10.22 -30.58 10.28
C GLU A 83 10.21 -30.21 11.77
N TRP A 84 10.47 -28.94 12.10
CA TRP A 84 10.40 -28.42 13.47
C TRP A 84 8.98 -28.04 13.93
N GLY A 85 7.96 -28.28 13.10
CA GLY A 85 6.55 -28.07 13.44
C GLY A 85 5.96 -26.72 13.05
N PHE A 86 6.73 -25.84 12.39
CA PHE A 86 6.16 -24.61 11.83
C PHE A 86 5.32 -24.89 10.59
N LYS A 87 4.30 -24.08 10.35
CA LYS A 87 3.61 -24.07 9.07
C LYS A 87 4.43 -23.25 8.07
N ILE A 88 4.59 -23.79 6.87
CA ILE A 88 5.22 -23.13 5.72
C ILE A 88 4.23 -23.08 4.57
N SER A 89 4.44 -22.18 3.61
CA SER A 89 3.55 -22.09 2.45
C SER A 89 3.63 -23.38 1.61
N PRO A 90 2.51 -24.05 1.31
CA PRO A 90 2.51 -25.22 0.42
C PRO A 90 2.82 -24.84 -1.03
N LEU A 91 2.79 -23.55 -1.36
CA LEU A 91 3.09 -23.01 -2.68
C LEU A 91 4.57 -22.65 -2.84
N MET A 92 5.43 -22.89 -1.84
CA MET A 92 6.85 -22.62 -2.00
C MET A 92 7.50 -23.64 -2.94
N VAL A 93 8.10 -23.18 -4.04
CA VAL A 93 8.79 -24.02 -5.01
C VAL A 93 10.22 -23.55 -5.25
N ARG A 94 11.08 -24.46 -5.73
CA ARG A 94 12.34 -24.11 -6.39
C ARG A 94 12.09 -23.89 -7.88
N ALA A 95 12.68 -22.84 -8.42
CA ALA A 95 12.71 -22.56 -9.85
C ALA A 95 14.17 -22.42 -10.31
N LYS A 96 14.46 -22.90 -11.51
CA LYS A 96 15.80 -22.88 -12.13
C LYS A 96 15.95 -21.80 -13.20
N SER A 97 14.87 -21.13 -13.57
CA SER A 97 14.87 -20.06 -14.57
C SER A 97 13.84 -18.97 -14.27
N ALA A 98 13.96 -17.82 -14.94
CA ALA A 98 13.00 -16.72 -14.80
C ALA A 98 11.61 -17.11 -15.35
N GLU A 99 11.57 -17.91 -16.41
CA GLU A 99 10.35 -18.43 -17.01
C GLU A 99 9.58 -19.31 -16.04
N GLU A 100 10.28 -20.19 -15.29
CA GLU A 100 9.65 -21.00 -14.24
C GLU A 100 9.08 -20.14 -13.10
N LEU A 101 9.78 -19.07 -12.71
CA LEU A 101 9.29 -18.11 -11.70
C LEU A 101 8.01 -17.42 -12.18
N ILE A 102 8.00 -16.90 -13.41
CA ILE A 102 6.84 -16.21 -14.01
C ILE A 102 5.66 -17.16 -14.19
N ALA A 103 5.90 -18.38 -14.66
CA ALA A 103 4.84 -19.39 -14.80
C ALA A 103 4.23 -19.77 -13.44
N HIS A 104 5.05 -19.82 -12.38
CA HIS A 104 4.54 -20.07 -11.04
C HIS A 104 3.75 -18.88 -10.48
N TYR A 105 4.20 -17.65 -10.74
CA TYR A 105 3.48 -16.43 -10.40
C TYR A 105 2.06 -16.42 -10.98
N HIS A 106 1.90 -16.71 -12.28
CA HIS A 106 0.57 -16.76 -12.92
C HIS A 106 -0.32 -17.86 -12.34
N ARG A 107 0.26 -19.01 -11.99
CA ARG A 107 -0.50 -20.08 -11.31
C ARG A 107 -1.04 -19.62 -9.95
N ILE A 108 -0.24 -18.90 -9.17
CA ILE A 108 -0.68 -18.35 -7.88
C ILE A 108 -1.72 -17.25 -8.10
N GLU A 109 -1.53 -16.40 -9.11
CA GLU A 109 -2.49 -15.35 -9.50
C GLU A 109 -3.88 -15.94 -9.80
N GLU A 110 -3.94 -17.00 -10.62
CA GLU A 110 -5.19 -17.71 -10.95
C GLU A 110 -5.86 -18.34 -9.72
N GLN A 111 -5.07 -18.84 -8.78
CA GLN A 111 -5.56 -19.51 -7.57
C GLN A 111 -5.83 -18.56 -6.40
N ARG A 112 -5.47 -17.28 -6.52
CA ARG A 112 -5.42 -16.30 -5.43
C ARG A 112 -6.72 -16.26 -4.62
N SER A 113 -7.86 -16.23 -5.28
CA SER A 113 -9.18 -16.17 -4.65
C SER A 113 -9.56 -17.43 -3.85
N ALA A 114 -8.93 -18.58 -4.15
CA ALA A 114 -9.23 -19.87 -3.54
C ALA A 114 -8.34 -20.19 -2.32
N LEU A 115 -7.32 -19.39 -2.01
CA LEU A 115 -6.36 -19.68 -0.94
C LEU A 115 -6.95 -19.57 0.47
N GLY A 116 -8.05 -18.83 0.62
CA GLY A 116 -8.71 -18.62 1.92
C GLY A 116 -7.99 -17.60 2.83
N TYR A 117 -6.99 -16.90 2.32
CA TYR A 117 -6.27 -15.81 2.97
C TYR A 117 -5.72 -14.83 1.93
N ASP A 118 -5.49 -13.58 2.34
CA ASP A 118 -4.94 -12.54 1.47
C ASP A 118 -3.46 -12.77 1.14
N ILE A 119 -3.12 -12.59 -0.12
CA ILE A 119 -1.76 -12.40 -0.62
C ILE A 119 -1.74 -11.25 -1.61
N ASP A 120 -0.61 -10.54 -1.70
CA ASP A 120 -0.42 -9.35 -2.55
C ASP A 120 0.63 -9.56 -3.65
N GLY A 121 1.19 -10.77 -3.75
CA GLY A 121 2.18 -11.15 -4.74
C GLY A 121 2.94 -12.41 -4.33
N VAL A 122 4.10 -12.59 -4.96
CA VAL A 122 5.08 -13.64 -4.63
C VAL A 122 6.42 -13.00 -4.32
N VAL A 123 7.28 -13.71 -3.58
CA VAL A 123 8.63 -13.26 -3.28
C VAL A 123 9.62 -14.22 -3.93
N TYR A 124 10.45 -13.69 -4.83
CA TYR A 124 11.58 -14.43 -5.39
C TYR A 124 12.79 -14.23 -4.50
N LYS A 125 13.53 -15.31 -4.25
CA LYS A 125 14.76 -15.30 -3.44
C LYS A 125 15.82 -16.14 -4.14
N VAL A 126 17.06 -15.66 -4.15
CA VAL A 126 18.20 -16.50 -4.52
C VAL A 126 18.28 -17.68 -3.56
N ASP A 127 18.31 -18.91 -4.07
CA ASP A 127 18.21 -20.11 -3.22
C ASP A 127 19.51 -20.37 -2.43
N GLN A 128 20.68 -20.07 -2.99
CA GLN A 128 21.97 -20.32 -2.33
C GLN A 128 22.26 -19.25 -1.27
N LEU A 129 22.43 -19.65 -0.01
CA LEU A 129 22.64 -18.71 1.11
C LEU A 129 24.00 -18.02 1.07
N GLU A 130 25.01 -18.65 0.49
CA GLU A 130 26.31 -18.03 0.26
C GLU A 130 26.20 -16.81 -0.66
N LEU A 131 25.39 -16.91 -1.73
CA LEU A 131 25.13 -15.79 -2.63
C LEU A 131 24.34 -14.68 -1.95
N GLN A 132 23.35 -15.03 -1.12
CA GLN A 132 22.61 -14.03 -0.32
C GLN A 132 23.57 -13.23 0.58
N ARG A 133 24.49 -13.90 1.29
CA ARG A 133 25.52 -13.26 2.13
C ARG A 133 26.45 -12.37 1.32
N ARG A 134 26.90 -12.83 0.14
CA ARG A 134 27.77 -12.05 -0.75
C ARG A 134 27.07 -10.81 -1.30
N TRP A 135 25.78 -10.88 -1.63
CA TRP A 135 25.04 -9.77 -2.22
C TRP A 135 24.63 -8.73 -1.18
N GLY A 136 24.30 -9.17 0.03
CA GLY A 136 24.00 -8.28 1.15
C GLY A 136 22.73 -7.44 0.95
N PHE A 137 22.74 -6.23 1.52
CA PHE A 137 21.58 -5.33 1.64
C PHE A 137 21.92 -3.90 1.16
N VAL A 138 20.91 -3.12 0.78
CA VAL A 138 20.98 -1.67 0.52
C VAL A 138 19.94 -0.99 1.40
N THR A 139 20.35 -0.04 2.27
CA THR A 139 19.42 0.79 3.07
C THR A 139 18.33 -0.02 3.82
N GLY A 140 18.62 -1.29 4.17
CA GLY A 140 17.71 -2.21 4.86
C GLY A 140 17.02 -3.26 3.97
N GLU A 141 17.08 -3.16 2.65
CA GLU A 141 16.45 -4.10 1.71
C GLU A 141 17.45 -5.12 1.16
N PRO A 142 17.11 -6.42 1.07
CA PRO A 142 18.00 -7.44 0.53
C PRO A 142 18.20 -7.30 -0.98
N ARG A 143 19.43 -7.44 -1.46
CA ARG A 143 19.73 -7.44 -2.91
C ARG A 143 19.41 -8.77 -3.60
N TRP A 144 19.13 -9.81 -2.82
CA TRP A 144 18.94 -11.19 -3.26
C TRP A 144 17.47 -11.64 -3.24
N ALA A 145 16.54 -10.72 -2.96
CA ALA A 145 15.12 -11.00 -3.01
C ALA A 145 14.32 -9.83 -3.62
N VAL A 146 13.20 -10.15 -4.26
CA VAL A 146 12.27 -9.16 -4.80
C VAL A 146 10.83 -9.64 -4.61
N ALA A 147 9.94 -8.73 -4.24
CA ALA A 147 8.50 -8.97 -4.22
C ALA A 147 7.91 -8.63 -5.60
N HIS A 148 7.37 -9.63 -6.30
CA HIS A 148 6.63 -9.45 -7.53
C HIS A 148 5.13 -9.41 -7.19
N LYS A 149 4.59 -8.19 -7.11
CA LYS A 149 3.20 -7.92 -6.70
C LYS A 149 2.22 -8.26 -7.81
N PHE A 150 1.03 -8.75 -7.44
CA PHE A 150 -0.08 -8.87 -8.39
C PHE A 150 -0.50 -7.50 -8.91
N PRO A 151 -1.13 -7.42 -10.10
CA PRO A 151 -1.77 -6.19 -10.53
C PRO A 151 -2.73 -5.73 -9.44
N ALA A 152 -2.66 -4.45 -9.08
CA ALA A 152 -3.56 -3.88 -8.12
C ALA A 152 -5.00 -4.03 -8.61
N GLU A 153 -5.91 -4.43 -7.73
CA GLU A 153 -7.33 -4.36 -8.06
C GLU A 153 -7.69 -2.93 -8.43
N GLN A 154 -8.41 -2.79 -9.54
CA GLN A 154 -8.87 -1.51 -10.05
C GLN A 154 -10.39 -1.43 -9.91
N ALA A 155 -10.90 -0.23 -9.60
CA ALA A 155 -12.32 0.04 -9.68
C ALA A 155 -12.56 1.42 -10.29
N MET A 156 -13.74 1.58 -10.90
CA MET A 156 -14.20 2.85 -11.41
C MET A 156 -15.06 3.55 -10.36
N THR A 157 -14.85 4.85 -10.19
CA THR A 157 -15.70 5.70 -9.35
C THR A 157 -15.74 7.13 -9.90
N THR A 158 -16.57 7.97 -9.32
CA THR A 158 -16.75 9.37 -9.74
C THR A 158 -16.07 10.31 -8.76
N VAL A 159 -15.32 11.30 -9.28
CA VAL A 159 -14.78 12.41 -8.47
C VAL A 159 -15.92 13.36 -8.12
N GLN A 160 -16.34 13.38 -6.85
CA GLN A 160 -17.43 14.24 -6.39
C GLN A 160 -16.98 15.65 -6.06
N LYS A 161 -15.76 15.79 -5.53
CA LYS A 161 -15.19 17.08 -5.12
C LYS A 161 -13.67 16.98 -5.04
N ILE A 162 -12.97 18.11 -5.13
CA ILE A 162 -11.56 18.22 -4.76
C ILE A 162 -11.44 19.22 -3.61
N ASP A 163 -11.02 18.73 -2.44
CA ASP A 163 -10.72 19.54 -1.27
C ASP A 163 -9.22 19.86 -1.21
N ILE A 164 -8.87 21.03 -0.69
CA ILE A 164 -7.47 21.38 -0.40
C ILE A 164 -7.20 21.28 1.10
N GLN A 165 -6.33 20.35 1.49
CA GLN A 165 -5.83 20.22 2.84
C GLN A 165 -4.54 21.02 3.00
N VAL A 166 -4.46 21.85 4.04
CA VAL A 166 -3.24 22.63 4.32
C VAL A 166 -2.43 21.89 5.38
N GLY A 167 -1.23 21.42 4.99
CA GLY A 167 -0.32 20.70 5.87
C GLY A 167 0.42 21.62 6.85
N ARG A 168 1.13 21.01 7.82
CA ARG A 168 1.92 21.71 8.84
C ARG A 168 3.02 22.62 8.27
N THR A 169 3.51 22.32 7.07
CA THR A 169 4.50 23.13 6.34
C THR A 169 3.85 24.08 5.32
N GLY A 170 2.55 24.34 5.46
CA GLY A 170 1.78 25.19 4.56
C GLY A 170 1.44 24.56 3.21
N THR A 171 1.90 23.33 2.91
CA THR A 171 1.59 22.65 1.63
C THR A 171 0.08 22.52 1.43
N LEU A 172 -0.41 23.03 0.30
CA LEU A 172 -1.77 22.81 -0.17
C LEU A 172 -1.81 21.45 -0.89
N ALA A 173 -2.32 20.43 -0.21
CA ALA A 173 -2.44 19.07 -0.72
C ALA A 173 -3.88 18.83 -1.24
N PRO A 174 -4.07 18.64 -2.55
CA PRO A 174 -5.38 18.30 -3.10
C PRO A 174 -5.77 16.85 -2.78
N VAL A 175 -7.02 16.67 -2.37
CA VAL A 175 -7.63 15.37 -2.10
C VAL A 175 -8.96 15.30 -2.86
N ALA A 176 -9.07 14.35 -3.78
CA ALA A 176 -10.34 14.03 -4.42
C ALA A 176 -11.22 13.24 -3.46
N ARG A 177 -12.45 13.71 -3.27
CA ARG A 177 -13.56 12.99 -2.67
C ARG A 177 -14.23 12.18 -3.77
N LEU A 178 -14.35 10.89 -3.56
CA LEU A 178 -14.87 9.93 -4.53
C LEU A 178 -16.23 9.44 -4.07
N ALA A 179 -17.08 9.05 -5.02
CA ALA A 179 -18.21 8.19 -4.67
C ALA A 179 -17.67 6.90 -4.02
N PRO A 180 -18.25 6.42 -2.91
CA PRO A 180 -17.73 5.25 -2.21
C PRO A 180 -17.62 4.04 -3.13
N VAL A 181 -16.43 3.45 -3.23
CA VAL A 181 -16.17 2.27 -4.07
C VAL A 181 -15.28 1.28 -3.33
N THR A 182 -15.51 -0.02 -3.52
CA THR A 182 -14.66 -1.06 -2.90
C THR A 182 -13.51 -1.43 -3.84
N VAL A 183 -12.27 -1.40 -3.35
CA VAL A 183 -11.06 -1.82 -4.07
C VAL A 183 -10.18 -2.63 -3.14
N GLY A 184 -9.84 -3.88 -3.48
CA GLY A 184 -9.03 -4.74 -2.61
C GLY A 184 -9.66 -4.91 -1.22
N GLY A 185 -10.98 -5.13 -1.18
CA GLY A 185 -11.77 -5.33 0.04
C GLY A 185 -11.96 -4.11 0.95
N VAL A 186 -11.46 -2.92 0.57
CA VAL A 186 -11.58 -1.68 1.36
C VAL A 186 -12.44 -0.67 0.63
N VAL A 187 -13.35 0.00 1.35
CA VAL A 187 -14.11 1.14 0.82
C VAL A 187 -13.19 2.35 0.72
N VAL A 188 -13.05 2.89 -0.48
CA VAL A 188 -12.26 4.07 -0.79
C VAL A 188 -13.21 5.22 -1.15
N GLU A 189 -13.09 6.32 -0.40
CA GLU A 189 -13.83 7.57 -0.63
C GLU A 189 -12.90 8.75 -0.88
N ASN A 190 -11.59 8.55 -0.73
CA ASN A 190 -10.60 9.61 -0.78
C ASN A 190 -9.35 9.14 -1.51
N VAL A 191 -8.84 9.99 -2.39
CA VAL A 191 -7.56 9.78 -3.07
C VAL A 191 -6.76 11.08 -3.11
N THR A 192 -5.47 11.00 -2.82
CA THR A 192 -4.59 12.17 -2.98
C THR A 192 -4.41 12.47 -4.46
N LEU A 193 -4.45 13.75 -4.81
CA LEU A 193 -4.07 14.21 -6.15
C LEU A 193 -2.66 14.79 -6.14
N HIS A 194 -1.85 14.53 -5.10
CA HIS A 194 -0.46 14.97 -4.92
C HIS A 194 -0.22 16.49 -4.93
N ASN A 195 -0.45 17.17 -6.06
CA ASN A 195 -0.24 18.61 -6.28
C ASN A 195 -1.03 19.09 -7.53
N GLU A 196 -0.97 20.39 -7.83
CA GLU A 196 -1.70 20.97 -8.98
C GLU A 196 -1.20 20.47 -10.35
N ASP A 197 0.07 20.05 -10.48
CA ASP A 197 0.59 19.48 -11.73
C ASP A 197 0.00 18.09 -11.99
N TYR A 198 -0.09 17.27 -10.95
CA TYR A 198 -0.74 15.96 -11.04
C TYR A 198 -2.21 16.10 -11.41
N ILE A 199 -2.94 17.11 -10.92
CA ILE A 199 -4.31 17.38 -11.37
C ILE A 199 -4.34 17.66 -12.89
N LYS A 200 -3.36 18.40 -13.40
CA LYS A 200 -3.25 18.74 -14.83
C LYS A 200 -2.78 17.57 -15.72
N GLY A 201 -2.47 16.41 -15.15
CA GLY A 201 -1.94 15.29 -15.93
C GLY A 201 -0.43 15.34 -16.13
N LEU A 202 0.32 15.89 -15.17
CA LEU A 202 1.79 15.97 -15.22
C LEU A 202 2.45 15.28 -14.02
N ASP A 203 3.62 14.68 -14.21
CA ASP A 203 4.48 14.18 -13.13
C ASP A 203 5.39 15.26 -12.54
N SER A 204 6.25 14.88 -11.58
CA SER A 204 7.20 15.79 -10.92
C SER A 204 8.29 16.36 -11.84
N THR A 205 8.45 15.81 -13.05
CA THR A 205 9.39 16.29 -14.07
C THR A 205 8.70 17.12 -15.14
N GLY A 206 7.37 17.30 -15.05
CA GLY A 206 6.55 17.98 -16.05
C GLY A 206 6.21 17.10 -17.26
N GLN A 207 6.47 15.79 -17.20
CA GLN A 207 6.09 14.86 -18.26
C GLN A 207 4.61 14.46 -18.11
N PRO A 208 3.90 14.20 -19.21
CA PRO A 208 2.50 13.80 -19.16
C PRO A 208 2.33 12.45 -18.45
N ILE A 209 1.34 12.39 -17.56
CA ILE A 209 0.79 11.17 -16.98
C ILE A 209 -0.65 11.03 -17.42
N ARG A 210 -1.15 9.79 -17.51
CA ARG A 210 -2.51 9.50 -17.98
C ARG A 210 -2.77 10.17 -19.34
N ASP A 211 -1.78 10.07 -20.23
CA ASP A 211 -1.82 10.67 -21.57
C ASP A 211 -2.05 12.20 -21.57
N GLY A 212 -1.64 12.89 -20.50
CA GLY A 212 -1.81 14.34 -20.35
C GLY A 212 -3.23 14.74 -19.95
N ILE A 213 -4.04 13.79 -19.50
CA ILE A 213 -5.44 14.02 -19.13
C ILE A 213 -5.53 14.57 -17.70
N ASP A 214 -6.19 15.73 -17.60
CA ASP A 214 -6.50 16.38 -16.34
C ASP A 214 -7.62 15.66 -15.57
N VAL A 215 -7.66 15.84 -14.25
CA VAL A 215 -8.73 15.32 -13.38
C VAL A 215 -9.70 16.46 -13.05
N ARG A 216 -11.00 16.24 -13.30
CA ARG A 216 -12.08 17.21 -13.05
C ARG A 216 -13.09 16.68 -12.05
N ILE A 217 -13.81 17.61 -11.42
CA ILE A 217 -15.00 17.26 -10.65
C ILE A 217 -16.06 16.72 -11.62
N GLY A 218 -16.68 15.59 -11.26
CA GLY A 218 -17.63 14.86 -12.10
C GLY A 218 -16.99 13.75 -12.95
N ASP A 219 -15.66 13.71 -13.08
CA ASP A 219 -15.01 12.67 -13.88
C ASP A 219 -15.24 11.27 -13.30
N THR A 220 -15.44 10.32 -14.21
CA THR A 220 -15.29 8.90 -13.88
C THR A 220 -13.82 8.53 -13.97
N VAL A 221 -13.24 8.04 -12.89
CA VAL A 221 -11.82 7.70 -12.76
C VAL A 221 -11.63 6.23 -12.43
N VAL A 222 -10.58 5.63 -12.98
CA VAL A 222 -10.09 4.31 -12.55
C VAL A 222 -9.12 4.53 -11.40
N ILE A 223 -9.41 3.94 -10.25
CA ILE A 223 -8.53 3.96 -9.09
C ILE A 223 -7.96 2.57 -8.83
N GLN A 224 -6.78 2.52 -8.22
CA GLN A 224 -6.17 1.29 -7.75
C GLN A 224 -5.49 1.50 -6.41
N ARG A 225 -5.27 0.43 -5.64
CA ARG A 225 -4.47 0.50 -4.41
C ARG A 225 -3.01 0.14 -4.71
N ALA A 226 -2.10 1.11 -4.62
CA ALA A 226 -0.68 0.85 -4.75
C ALA A 226 -0.18 0.02 -3.55
N GLY A 227 0.35 -1.17 -3.83
CA GLY A 227 0.92 -2.07 -2.82
C GLY A 227 -0.01 -2.42 -1.66
N ASP A 228 -1.33 -2.49 -1.92
CA ASP A 228 -2.39 -2.73 -0.93
C ASP A 228 -2.47 -1.72 0.22
N VAL A 229 -1.97 -0.48 0.06
CA VAL A 229 -2.01 0.54 1.11
C VAL A 229 -2.67 1.85 0.67
N ILE A 230 -2.15 2.53 -0.36
CA ILE A 230 -2.59 3.90 -0.71
C ILE A 230 -3.34 3.88 -2.05
N PRO A 231 -4.59 4.38 -2.11
CA PRO A 231 -5.31 4.51 -3.38
C PRO A 231 -4.67 5.60 -4.25
N GLN A 232 -4.68 5.40 -5.56
CA GLN A 232 -4.23 6.39 -6.56
C GLN A 232 -5.14 6.34 -7.80
N ILE A 233 -5.25 7.46 -8.53
CA ILE A 233 -5.93 7.50 -9.83
C ILE A 233 -4.99 6.97 -10.91
N VAL A 234 -5.44 5.95 -11.63
CA VAL A 234 -4.73 5.32 -12.76
C VAL A 234 -5.02 6.05 -14.05
N SER A 235 -6.30 6.34 -14.32
CA SER A 235 -6.74 6.99 -15.55
C SER A 235 -8.08 7.70 -15.35
N VAL A 236 -8.42 8.58 -16.29
CA VAL A 236 -9.74 9.20 -16.39
C VAL A 236 -10.46 8.56 -17.58
N VAL A 237 -11.71 8.16 -17.39
CA VAL A 237 -12.54 7.58 -18.45
C VAL A 237 -13.19 8.72 -19.23
N ILE A 238 -12.46 9.24 -20.22
CA ILE A 238 -12.86 10.41 -21.00
C ILE A 238 -14.21 10.24 -21.68
N ASP A 239 -14.53 9.04 -22.17
CA ASP A 239 -15.82 8.75 -22.81
C ASP A 239 -17.02 8.95 -21.86
N LYS A 240 -16.77 9.02 -20.54
CA LYS A 240 -17.77 9.27 -19.50
C LYS A 240 -17.64 10.65 -18.86
N ARG A 241 -16.79 11.53 -19.38
CA ARG A 241 -16.64 12.90 -18.86
C ARG A 241 -17.95 13.68 -19.10
N PRO A 242 -18.58 14.24 -18.05
CA PRO A 242 -19.74 15.09 -18.21
C PRO A 242 -19.42 16.30 -19.11
N ALA A 243 -20.38 16.70 -19.94
CA ALA A 243 -20.19 17.81 -20.88
C ALA A 243 -19.96 19.17 -20.18
N ASP A 244 -20.42 19.30 -18.93
CA ASP A 244 -20.27 20.47 -18.07
C ASP A 244 -19.03 20.39 -17.15
N ALA A 245 -18.21 19.34 -17.26
CA ALA A 245 -17.00 19.19 -16.44
C ALA A 245 -15.93 20.21 -16.82
N VAL A 246 -15.65 21.15 -15.91
CA VAL A 246 -14.64 22.21 -16.08
C VAL A 246 -13.28 21.80 -15.51
N PRO A 247 -12.15 22.28 -16.10
CA PRO A 247 -10.83 22.13 -15.51
C PRO A 247 -10.79 22.64 -14.06
N TYR A 248 -10.09 21.92 -13.18
CA TYR A 248 -9.98 22.32 -11.78
C TYR A 248 -9.03 23.51 -11.61
N GLU A 249 -9.54 24.61 -11.07
CA GLU A 249 -8.74 25.78 -10.71
C GLU A 249 -8.14 25.61 -9.31
N PHE A 250 -6.81 25.47 -9.24
CA PHE A 250 -6.12 25.33 -7.97
C PHE A 250 -6.06 26.68 -7.23
N PRO A 251 -6.37 26.74 -5.93
CA PRO A 251 -6.45 28.02 -5.24
C PRO A 251 -5.08 28.67 -5.04
N HIS A 252 -5.03 29.97 -5.31
CA HIS A 252 -3.88 30.84 -5.08
C HIS A 252 -3.91 31.52 -3.69
N THR A 253 -4.94 31.23 -2.90
CA THR A 253 -5.09 31.68 -1.51
C THR A 253 -5.32 30.48 -0.60
N CYS A 254 -4.81 30.57 0.63
CA CYS A 254 -4.95 29.52 1.61
C CYS A 254 -6.41 29.42 2.08
N PRO A 255 -7.08 28.26 1.95
CA PRO A 255 -8.48 28.10 2.38
C PRO A 255 -8.66 28.15 3.91
N ILE A 256 -7.59 28.12 4.69
CA ILE A 256 -7.65 28.15 6.16
C ILE A 256 -7.47 29.57 6.73
N CYS A 257 -6.57 30.37 6.16
CA CYS A 257 -6.22 31.69 6.72
C CYS A 257 -6.29 32.84 5.72
N GLY A 258 -6.66 32.60 4.46
CA GLY A 258 -6.77 33.62 3.41
C GLY A 258 -5.44 34.17 2.88
N SER A 259 -4.30 33.83 3.49
CA SER A 259 -2.97 34.27 3.04
C SER A 259 -2.67 33.79 1.61
N PRO A 260 -1.79 34.49 0.87
CA PRO A 260 -1.33 34.02 -0.44
C PRO A 260 -0.77 32.60 -0.38
N ALA A 261 -0.96 31.85 -1.47
CA ALA A 261 -0.38 30.53 -1.63
C ALA A 261 0.47 30.51 -2.90
N THR A 262 1.78 30.32 -2.75
CA THR A 262 2.77 30.46 -3.81
C THR A 262 3.56 29.17 -3.99
N ARG A 263 4.18 29.02 -5.16
CA ARG A 263 5.22 28.01 -5.38
C ARG A 263 6.56 28.71 -5.24
N GLU A 264 7.44 28.16 -4.43
CA GLU A 264 8.78 28.72 -4.24
C GLU A 264 9.68 28.30 -5.39
N ILE A 265 10.58 29.19 -5.78
CA ILE A 265 11.64 28.89 -6.75
C ILE A 265 12.84 28.37 -5.96
N ASN A 266 13.29 27.16 -6.29
CA ASN A 266 14.51 26.62 -5.73
C ASN A 266 15.71 27.41 -6.28
N GLU A 267 16.36 28.21 -5.43
CA GLU A 267 17.45 29.11 -5.81
C GLU A 267 18.64 28.41 -6.50
N LYS A 268 18.91 27.13 -6.16
CA LYS A 268 20.04 26.38 -6.72
C LYS A 268 19.75 25.83 -8.12
N THR A 269 18.49 25.49 -8.39
CA THR A 269 18.11 24.85 -9.65
C THR A 269 17.32 25.77 -10.58
N GLY A 270 16.85 26.92 -10.09
CA GLY A 270 15.93 27.82 -10.78
C GLY A 270 14.55 27.21 -11.03
N LYS A 271 14.27 26.01 -10.52
CA LYS A 271 13.01 25.31 -10.75
C LYS A 271 11.98 25.70 -9.71
N GLU A 272 10.78 25.98 -10.17
CA GLU A 272 9.61 26.16 -9.31
C GLU A 272 9.24 24.82 -8.65
N ASP A 273 8.92 24.85 -7.36
CA ASP A 273 8.46 23.67 -6.63
C ASP A 273 7.08 23.23 -7.16
N SER A 274 6.94 21.92 -7.38
CA SER A 274 5.66 21.28 -7.70
C SER A 274 4.54 21.56 -6.66
N ARG A 275 4.89 21.90 -5.42
CA ARG A 275 3.94 22.13 -4.32
C ARG A 275 3.73 23.61 -4.06
N ARG A 276 2.46 24.04 -4.14
CA ARG A 276 2.02 25.35 -3.66
C ARG A 276 1.91 25.34 -2.13
N ARG A 277 2.39 26.40 -1.47
CA ARG A 277 2.39 26.54 -0.01
C ARG A 277 1.76 27.86 0.41
N CYS A 278 1.01 27.81 1.51
CA CYS A 278 0.50 28.98 2.21
C CYS A 278 1.67 29.79 2.81
N THR A 279 1.75 31.07 2.49
CA THR A 279 2.77 32.00 3.01
C THR A 279 2.37 32.61 4.36
N GLY A 280 1.22 32.22 4.90
CA GLY A 280 0.71 32.74 6.16
C GLY A 280 1.50 32.30 7.39
N GLU A 281 2.42 31.35 7.28
CA GLU A 281 3.32 30.87 8.34
C GLU A 281 2.73 31.00 9.76
N LEU A 282 3.15 32.01 10.53
CA LEU A 282 2.75 32.27 11.91
C LEU A 282 1.26 32.55 12.10
N ILE A 283 0.60 33.18 11.12
CA ILE A 283 -0.83 33.50 11.17
C ILE A 283 -1.71 32.33 10.71
N CYS A 284 -1.14 31.35 10.00
CA CYS A 284 -1.91 30.22 9.49
C CYS A 284 -2.15 29.18 10.60
N PRO A 285 -3.41 28.93 11.03
CA PRO A 285 -3.70 27.93 12.05
C PRO A 285 -3.16 26.53 11.74
N ALA A 286 -3.09 26.16 10.45
CA ALA A 286 -2.58 24.86 10.02
C ALA A 286 -1.06 24.71 10.18
N GLN A 287 -0.30 25.82 10.20
CA GLN A 287 1.16 25.82 10.28
C GLN A 287 1.69 26.04 11.70
N ARG A 288 0.83 26.46 12.63
CA ARG A 288 1.20 26.55 14.04
C ARG A 288 1.44 25.14 14.60
N ARG A 289 2.60 24.92 15.22
CA ARG A 289 2.81 23.74 16.06
C ARG A 289 1.78 23.79 17.18
N ARG A 290 0.96 22.74 17.32
CA ARG A 290 0.28 22.48 18.58
C ARG A 290 1.35 21.96 19.54
N GLU A 291 1.56 22.68 20.64
CA GLU A 291 2.20 22.10 21.84
C GLU A 291 1.36 20.92 22.35
#